data_AF-A0A484DBL4-F1
#
_entry.id   AF-A0A484DBL4-F1
#
_cell.length_a   1.000
_cell.length_b   1.000
_cell.length_c   1.000
_cell.angle_alpha   90.00
_cell.angle_beta   90.00
_cell.angle_gamma   90.00
#
_symmetry.space_group_name_H-M   'P 1'
#
loop_
_entity.id
_entity.type
_entity.pdbx_description
1 polymer ?
#
loop_
_entity_poly.entity_id
_entity_poly.type
_entity_poly.pdbx_seq_one_letter_code
_entity_poly.pdbx_strand_id
1 'polypeptide(L)'
;MGVHVSCVLPQAQIQTNTGSSLKPNEATTTPLSPDLRNPDVLLWAVPLVILISIMLVLCACLIYRKSKRGQHTVLTYSRKSSYVNSGFSPLSDPPGNNDLEGILSPSILSAPLQTVLDNLDVLEELVILLDPESQGVKNTKHLASLCSFPATWITYTYSMRESKSPLKAVLEGVTCRHPDLTVGYMAKLLRHMERNDAIAVLRKLGEDVMIV
;
A
#
# COMPACT_ATOMS: atom_id res chain seq x y z
N MET A 1 20.02 16.75 50.64
CA MET A 1 19.91 17.82 49.62
C MET A 1 19.09 17.25 48.47
N GLY A 2 17.82 17.58 48.22
CA GLY A 2 17.10 18.82 48.48
C GLY A 2 17.22 19.74 47.26
N VAL A 3 16.51 19.45 46.16
CA VAL A 3 16.25 20.44 45.11
C VAL A 3 14.80 20.32 44.67
N HIS A 4 14.03 21.28 45.17
CA HIS A 4 12.61 21.52 44.96
C HIS A 4 12.48 22.27 43.64
N VAL A 5 11.75 21.74 42.66
CA VAL A 5 11.42 22.48 41.42
C VAL A 5 9.98 22.97 41.56
N SER A 6 9.86 24.22 42.02
CA SER A 6 8.61 24.99 41.99
C SER A 6 8.51 25.70 40.64
N CYS A 7 7.50 25.35 39.84
CA CYS A 7 7.08 26.18 38.70
C CYS A 7 5.79 26.92 39.08
N VAL A 8 5.89 28.24 39.18
CA VAL A 8 4.79 29.19 39.36
C VAL A 8 4.91 30.24 38.28
N LEU A 9 3.87 30.45 37.46
CA LEU A 9 3.43 31.73 36.87
C LEU A 9 2.15 31.52 35.99
N PRO A 10 1.40 32.57 35.57
CA PRO A 10 0.37 33.25 36.37
C PRO A 10 -1.00 33.42 35.65
N GLN A 11 -1.94 33.97 36.43
CA GLN A 11 -3.09 34.85 36.07
C GLN A 11 -4.21 34.36 35.12
N ALA A 12 -5.42 34.38 35.67
CA ALA A 12 -6.61 34.91 34.99
C ALA A 12 -7.40 35.78 35.98
N GLN A 13 -7.63 37.04 35.61
CA GLN A 13 -8.47 37.99 36.35
C GLN A 13 -9.87 38.06 35.73
N ILE A 14 -10.87 37.89 36.60
CA ILE A 14 -12.12 38.66 36.78
C ILE A 14 -12.97 38.96 35.54
N GLN A 15 -14.22 38.48 35.54
CA GLN A 15 -15.37 39.36 35.35
C GLN A 15 -16.62 38.86 36.09
N THR A 16 -17.11 39.76 36.93
CA THR A 16 -18.37 39.82 37.66
C THR A 16 -19.57 39.79 36.73
N ASN A 17 -20.66 39.12 37.13
CA ASN A 17 -21.98 39.76 37.06
C ASN A 17 -23.09 39.02 37.82
N THR A 18 -23.87 39.84 38.52
CA THR A 18 -25.30 39.72 38.87
C THR A 18 -25.76 38.58 39.76
N GLY A 19 -26.08 38.93 41.01
CA GLY A 19 -27.01 38.17 41.84
C GLY A 19 -28.46 38.31 41.36
N SER A 20 -29.29 37.35 41.74
CA SER A 20 -30.57 37.55 42.44
C SER A 20 -31.44 36.28 42.41
N SER A 21 -32.02 35.98 43.58
CA SER A 21 -33.36 35.43 43.78
C SER A 21 -33.56 33.90 43.78
N LEU A 22 -33.83 33.42 45.00
CA LEU A 22 -34.43 32.14 45.33
C LEU A 22 -35.96 32.21 45.14
N LYS A 23 -36.56 31.18 44.53
CA LYS A 23 -37.77 30.55 45.08
C LYS A 23 -38.02 29.13 44.51
N PRO A 24 -38.46 28.16 45.34
CA PRO A 24 -38.78 26.79 44.93
C PRO A 24 -40.29 26.54 44.85
N ASN A 25 -40.70 25.58 44.02
CA ASN A 25 -41.97 24.82 44.08
C ASN A 25 -42.01 23.83 42.91
N GLU A 26 -41.89 22.54 43.20
CA GLU A 26 -42.97 21.54 43.38
C GLU A 26 -43.43 20.89 42.08
N ALA A 27 -43.45 19.56 42.16
CA ALA A 27 -43.74 18.60 41.11
C ALA A 27 -45.15 18.73 40.55
N THR A 28 -45.35 18.43 39.26
CA THR A 28 -46.60 17.85 38.74
C THR A 28 -46.35 17.23 37.35
N THR A 29 -46.36 15.90 37.33
CA THR A 29 -47.14 15.01 36.45
C THR A 29 -47.16 15.28 34.93
N THR A 30 -46.56 14.33 34.22
CA THR A 30 -46.79 13.97 32.80
C THR A 30 -48.27 13.98 32.42
N PRO A 31 -48.59 14.48 31.22
CA PRO A 31 -49.38 13.64 30.33
C PRO A 31 -48.77 13.55 28.93
N LEU A 32 -48.78 12.32 28.45
CA LEU A 32 -48.52 11.86 27.10
C LEU A 32 -49.38 12.66 26.08
N SER A 33 -48.75 13.20 25.04
CA SER A 33 -49.41 13.47 23.76
C SER A 33 -48.39 13.39 22.62
N PRO A 34 -48.61 12.52 21.62
CA PRO A 34 -47.77 12.41 20.43
C PRO A 34 -48.43 13.18 19.29
N ASP A 35 -48.04 14.42 19.02
CA ASP A 35 -48.29 15.02 17.71
C ASP A 35 -47.52 16.33 17.52
N LEU A 36 -46.50 16.31 16.66
CA LEU A 36 -46.37 17.31 15.60
C LEU A 36 -45.36 16.81 14.56
N ARG A 37 -45.89 16.07 13.58
CA ARG A 37 -45.21 15.70 12.34
C ARG A 37 -44.85 16.98 11.57
N ASN A 38 -43.67 17.54 11.79
CA ASN A 38 -43.14 18.65 10.98
C ASN A 38 -42.94 18.16 9.53
N PRO A 39 -43.72 18.62 8.55
CA PRO A 39 -43.62 18.16 7.16
C PRO A 39 -42.27 18.54 6.52
N ASP A 40 -41.61 19.60 7.01
CA ASP A 40 -40.32 20.04 6.52
C ASP A 40 -39.17 19.12 6.93
N VAL A 41 -39.25 18.50 8.12
CA VAL A 41 -38.23 17.54 8.58
C VAL A 41 -38.32 16.25 7.77
N LEU A 42 -39.53 15.82 7.41
CA LEU A 42 -39.74 14.66 6.52
C LEU A 42 -39.24 14.94 5.10
N LEU A 43 -39.43 16.16 4.59
CA LEU A 43 -39.05 16.52 3.23
C LEU A 43 -37.53 16.52 3.02
N TRP A 44 -36.75 16.97 4.02
CA TRP A 44 -35.27 16.90 3.98
C TRP A 44 -34.71 15.58 4.48
N ALA A 45 -35.41 14.87 5.36
CA ALA A 45 -34.99 13.55 5.83
C ALA A 45 -34.93 12.53 4.69
N VAL A 46 -35.86 12.58 3.72
CA VAL A 46 -35.89 11.62 2.61
C VAL A 46 -34.63 11.70 1.72
N PRO A 47 -34.21 12.88 1.20
CA PRO A 47 -32.95 13.02 0.48
C PRO A 47 -31.72 12.62 1.30
N LEU A 48 -31.70 12.96 2.60
CA LEU A 48 -30.57 12.62 3.48
C LEU A 48 -30.44 11.10 3.67
N VAL A 49 -31.55 10.40 3.89
CA VAL A 49 -31.55 8.93 4.01
C VAL A 49 -31.09 8.27 2.69
N ILE A 50 -31.52 8.80 1.54
CA ILE A 50 -31.08 8.31 0.23
C ILE A 50 -29.57 8.51 0.06
N LEU A 51 -29.04 9.70 0.40
CA LEU A 51 -27.60 9.98 0.32
C LEU A 51 -26.79 9.07 1.24
N ILE A 52 -27.24 8.85 2.47
CA ILE A 52 -26.59 7.94 3.42
C ILE A 52 -26.62 6.50 2.90
N SER A 53 -27.74 6.06 2.34
CA SER A 53 -27.86 4.73 1.73
C SER A 53 -26.89 4.56 0.56
N ILE A 54 -26.76 5.55 -0.33
CA ILE A 54 -25.83 5.52 -1.46
C ILE A 54 -24.38 5.47 -0.96
N MET A 55 -24.03 6.30 0.04
CA MET A 55 -22.70 6.30 0.64
C MET A 55 -22.35 4.94 1.27
N LEU A 56 -23.28 4.32 2.00
CA LEU A 56 -23.06 2.98 2.58
C LEU A 56 -22.85 1.90 1.52
N VAL A 57 -23.64 1.92 0.43
CA VAL A 57 -23.48 0.99 -0.69
C VAL A 57 -22.15 1.22 -1.41
N LEU A 58 -21.72 2.47 -1.62
CA LEU A 58 -20.41 2.77 -2.20
C LEU A 58 -19.27 2.35 -1.28
N CYS A 59 -19.36 2.61 0.03
CA CYS A 59 -18.38 2.15 1.01
C CYS A 59 -18.29 0.63 1.02
N ALA A 60 -19.43 -0.08 1.05
CA ALA A 60 -19.48 -1.54 0.98
C ALA A 60 -18.92 -2.05 -0.35
N CYS A 61 -19.23 -1.41 -1.48
CA CYS A 61 -18.67 -1.72 -2.79
C CYS A 61 -17.16 -1.49 -2.85
N LEU A 62 -16.63 -0.41 -2.28
CA LEU A 62 -15.20 -0.13 -2.23
C LEU A 62 -14.48 -1.13 -1.33
N ILE A 63 -15.05 -1.46 -0.17
CA ILE A 63 -14.51 -2.49 0.74
C ILE A 63 -14.58 -3.87 0.06
N TYR A 64 -15.65 -4.19 -0.65
CA TYR A 64 -15.82 -5.46 -1.35
C TYR A 64 -14.89 -5.56 -2.57
N ARG A 65 -14.72 -4.48 -3.34
CA ARG A 65 -13.75 -4.41 -4.45
C ARG A 65 -12.31 -4.46 -3.95
N LYS A 66 -12.02 -3.83 -2.80
CA LYS A 66 -10.72 -3.93 -2.12
C LYS A 66 -10.47 -5.33 -1.56
N SER A 67 -11.50 -5.96 -0.99
CA SER A 67 -11.44 -7.32 -0.43
C SER A 67 -11.23 -8.36 -1.52
N LYS A 68 -11.95 -8.25 -2.66
CA LYS A 68 -11.71 -9.12 -3.82
C LYS A 68 -10.35 -8.91 -4.48
N ARG A 69 -9.78 -7.70 -4.43
CA ARG A 69 -8.39 -7.46 -4.89
C ARG A 69 -7.32 -7.96 -3.89
N GLY A 70 -7.72 -8.29 -2.66
CA GLY A 70 -6.85 -8.80 -1.59
C GLY A 70 -7.00 -10.30 -1.28
N GLN A 71 -7.85 -11.03 -2.00
CA GLN A 71 -8.23 -12.41 -1.65
C GLN A 71 -7.37 -13.53 -2.26
N HIS A 72 -6.13 -13.25 -2.68
CA HIS A 72 -5.16 -14.32 -3.01
C HIS A 72 -3.84 -14.24 -2.25
N THR A 73 -3.77 -13.47 -1.16
CA THR A 73 -2.59 -13.44 -0.28
C THR A 73 -2.99 -13.36 1.18
N VAL A 74 -3.90 -14.23 1.61
CA VAL A 74 -3.90 -14.70 3.00
C VAL A 74 -2.90 -15.85 3.09
N LEU A 75 -1.62 -15.52 3.17
CA LEU A 75 -0.60 -16.47 3.63
C LEU A 75 0.23 -15.76 4.69
N THR A 76 -0.16 -16.04 5.94
CA THR A 76 0.73 -16.11 7.11
C THR A 76 1.72 -14.97 7.26
N TYR A 77 1.24 -13.89 7.91
CA TYR A 77 2.07 -13.15 8.86
C TYR A 77 2.40 -14.08 10.04
N SER A 78 3.27 -15.06 9.83
CA SER A 78 3.87 -15.81 10.92
C SER A 78 5.21 -15.17 11.21
N ARG A 79 5.20 -14.38 12.28
CA ARG A 79 6.35 -13.99 13.07
C ARG A 79 7.09 -15.26 13.50
N LYS A 80 7.97 -15.79 12.66
CA LYS A 80 8.93 -16.81 13.05
C LYS A 80 10.29 -16.47 12.47
N SER A 81 11.05 -15.78 13.32
CA SER A 81 12.50 -15.82 13.29
C SER A 81 12.92 -17.28 13.49
N SER A 82 13.27 -17.94 12.39
CA SER A 82 14.20 -19.06 12.39
C SER A 82 14.69 -19.21 10.95
N TYR A 83 15.98 -18.96 10.79
CA TYR A 83 16.74 -19.07 9.56
C TYR A 83 16.57 -20.46 8.95
N VAL A 84 15.64 -20.60 8.00
CA VAL A 84 15.63 -21.70 7.03
C VAL A 84 15.49 -21.06 5.65
N ASN A 85 16.58 -21.15 4.89
CA ASN A 85 16.68 -20.65 3.53
C ASN A 85 15.97 -21.66 2.61
N SER A 86 14.64 -21.71 2.67
CA SER A 86 13.85 -22.38 1.64
C SER A 86 13.87 -21.47 0.43
N GLY A 87 14.75 -21.79 -0.51
CA GLY A 87 14.90 -21.11 -1.79
C GLY A 87 13.57 -20.96 -2.51
N PHE A 88 13.56 -19.97 -3.41
CA PHE A 88 12.48 -19.56 -4.29
C PHE A 88 11.46 -20.68 -4.54
N SER A 89 10.26 -20.51 -3.97
CA SER A 89 9.14 -21.37 -4.36
C SER A 89 8.87 -21.11 -5.84
N PRO A 90 8.89 -22.14 -6.71
CA PRO A 90 8.49 -21.98 -8.10
C PRO A 90 7.08 -21.42 -8.09
N LEU A 91 6.88 -20.23 -8.66
CA LEU A 91 5.55 -19.74 -8.95
C LEU A 91 4.87 -20.83 -9.79
N SER A 92 3.83 -21.45 -9.24
CA SER A 92 3.01 -22.43 -9.96
C SER A 92 2.60 -21.79 -11.28
N ASP A 93 3.14 -22.27 -12.40
CA ASP A 93 2.93 -21.64 -13.71
C ASP A 93 1.43 -21.58 -13.99
N PRO A 94 0.82 -20.38 -14.07
CA PRO A 94 -0.48 -20.23 -14.68
C PRO A 94 -0.32 -20.48 -16.20
N PRO A 95 -1.39 -20.83 -16.93
CA PRO A 95 -1.36 -21.14 -18.36
C PRO A 95 -1.20 -19.87 -19.24
N GLY A 96 -0.22 -19.00 -18.93
CA GLY A 96 -0.03 -17.69 -19.55
C GLY A 96 1.42 -17.38 -19.96
N ASN A 97 2.29 -18.39 -20.10
CA ASN A 97 3.64 -18.20 -20.64
C ASN A 97 3.65 -17.54 -22.03
N ASN A 98 2.65 -17.85 -22.86
CA ASN A 98 2.50 -17.32 -24.22
C ASN A 98 2.23 -15.80 -24.27
N ASP A 99 1.66 -15.22 -23.21
CA ASP A 99 1.26 -13.79 -23.20
C ASP A 99 2.46 -12.86 -23.21
N LEU A 100 3.58 -13.32 -22.65
CA LEU A 100 4.79 -12.51 -22.50
C LEU A 100 5.65 -12.54 -23.75
N GLU A 101 5.65 -13.66 -24.50
CA GLU A 101 6.34 -13.82 -25.79
C GLU A 101 5.77 -12.89 -26.88
N GLY A 102 4.52 -12.46 -26.76
CA GLY A 102 3.92 -11.44 -27.64
C GLY A 102 4.28 -9.98 -27.27
N ILE A 103 4.80 -9.74 -26.06
CA ILE A 103 5.11 -8.41 -25.54
C ILE A 103 6.62 -8.14 -25.54
N LEU A 104 7.42 -9.13 -25.18
CA LEU A 104 8.87 -9.07 -25.13
C LEU A 104 9.44 -10.04 -26.17
N SER A 105 10.51 -9.66 -26.86
CA SER A 105 11.14 -10.58 -27.82
C SER A 105 11.73 -11.79 -27.08
N PRO A 106 11.75 -12.98 -27.71
CA PRO A 106 12.31 -14.19 -27.08
C PRO A 106 13.78 -14.02 -26.65
N SER A 107 14.55 -13.24 -27.40
CA SER A 107 15.95 -12.92 -27.05
C SER A 107 16.05 -12.18 -25.72
N ILE A 108 15.22 -11.16 -25.49
CA ILE A 108 15.16 -10.44 -24.21
C ILE A 108 14.75 -11.40 -23.09
N LEU A 109 13.69 -12.20 -23.29
CA LEU A 109 13.19 -13.10 -22.25
C LEU A 109 14.22 -14.14 -21.80
N SER A 110 15.07 -14.57 -22.72
CA SER A 110 16.18 -15.50 -22.46
C SER A 110 17.44 -14.84 -21.92
N ALA A 111 17.58 -13.51 -22.02
CA ALA A 111 18.75 -12.80 -21.55
C ALA A 111 18.92 -12.94 -20.02
N PRO A 112 20.16 -13.04 -19.52
CA PRO A 112 20.40 -13.14 -18.09
C PRO A 112 19.93 -11.88 -17.38
N LEU A 113 19.38 -12.00 -16.18
CA LEU A 113 18.84 -10.86 -15.43
C LEU A 113 19.88 -9.74 -15.20
N GLN A 114 21.17 -10.10 -15.20
CA GLN A 114 22.30 -9.17 -15.13
C GLN A 114 22.25 -8.08 -16.22
N THR A 115 21.71 -8.35 -17.41
CA THR A 115 21.62 -7.33 -18.47
C THR A 115 20.76 -6.14 -18.08
N VAL A 116 19.77 -6.31 -17.19
CA VAL A 116 18.96 -5.21 -16.66
C VAL A 116 19.77 -4.34 -15.70
N LEU A 117 20.71 -4.92 -14.94
CA LEU A 117 21.61 -4.18 -14.07
C LEU A 117 22.69 -3.42 -14.85
N ASP A 118 23.11 -3.97 -15.98
CA ASP A 118 24.14 -3.38 -16.84
C ASP A 118 23.59 -2.24 -17.72
N ASN A 119 22.29 -2.28 -18.05
CA ASN A 119 21.62 -1.22 -18.80
C ASN A 119 21.06 -0.15 -17.85
N LEU A 120 21.86 0.91 -17.62
CA LEU A 120 21.55 1.94 -16.61
C LEU A 120 20.25 2.70 -16.90
N ASP A 121 19.92 2.96 -18.17
CA ASP A 121 18.71 3.70 -18.55
C ASP A 121 17.44 2.90 -18.22
N VAL A 122 17.43 1.60 -18.56
CA VAL A 122 16.35 0.68 -18.21
C VAL A 122 16.24 0.54 -16.69
N LEU A 123 17.37 0.41 -15.99
CA LEU A 123 17.39 0.29 -14.53
C LEU A 123 16.81 1.54 -13.86
N GLU A 124 17.22 2.74 -14.28
CA GLU A 124 16.74 4.01 -13.72
C GLU A 124 15.23 4.18 -13.92
N GLU A 125 14.70 3.89 -15.10
CA GLU A 125 13.25 3.93 -15.33
C GLU A 125 12.50 2.94 -14.43
N LEU A 126 13.01 1.72 -14.29
CA LEU A 126 12.41 0.74 -13.39
C LEU A 126 12.45 1.21 -11.93
N VAL A 127 13.52 1.89 -11.51
CA VAL A 127 13.64 2.50 -10.18
C VAL A 127 12.56 3.56 -9.99
N ILE A 128 12.40 4.49 -10.94
CA ILE A 128 11.37 5.54 -10.90
C ILE A 128 9.97 4.93 -10.78
N LEU A 129 9.73 3.81 -11.46
CA LEU A 129 8.45 3.13 -11.43
C LEU A 129 8.22 2.34 -10.13
N LEU A 130 9.20 1.56 -9.68
CA LEU A 130 9.00 0.52 -8.67
C LEU A 130 9.43 0.92 -7.26
N ASP A 131 10.36 1.85 -7.08
CA ASP A 131 10.82 2.25 -5.75
C ASP A 131 9.86 3.17 -4.98
N PRO A 132 9.07 4.07 -5.61
CA PRO A 132 8.13 4.92 -4.89
C PRO A 132 7.11 4.12 -4.07
N GLU A 133 6.87 4.59 -2.83
CA GLU A 133 5.81 4.09 -1.98
C GLU A 133 4.51 4.84 -2.27
N SER A 134 3.71 4.32 -3.20
CA SER A 134 2.36 4.82 -3.45
C SER A 134 1.32 3.87 -2.84
N GLN A 135 0.30 4.45 -2.22
CA GLN A 135 -0.78 3.67 -1.61
C GLN A 135 -1.59 2.98 -2.71
N GLY A 136 -1.67 1.64 -2.65
CA GLY A 136 -2.48 0.84 -3.56
C GLY A 136 -1.80 0.39 -4.86
N VAL A 137 -0.52 0.70 -5.07
CA VAL A 137 0.28 0.16 -6.19
C VAL A 137 1.40 -0.73 -5.62
N LYS A 138 1.61 -1.90 -6.22
CA LYS A 138 2.67 -2.82 -5.80
C LYS A 138 4.03 -2.25 -6.24
N ASN A 139 4.98 -2.23 -5.32
CA ASN A 139 6.32 -1.64 -5.46
C ASN A 139 7.42 -2.68 -5.16
N THR A 140 8.68 -2.24 -5.08
CA THR A 140 9.82 -3.12 -4.82
C THR A 140 9.68 -3.98 -3.55
N LYS A 141 8.95 -3.55 -2.51
CA LYS A 141 8.70 -4.40 -1.32
C LYS A 141 7.98 -5.70 -1.69
N HIS A 142 6.99 -5.60 -2.57
CA HIS A 142 6.24 -6.76 -3.05
C HIS A 142 7.10 -7.65 -3.94
N LEU A 143 7.94 -7.04 -4.80
CA LEU A 143 8.86 -7.79 -5.64
C LEU A 143 9.86 -8.57 -4.79
N ALA A 144 10.48 -7.93 -3.80
CA ALA A 144 11.42 -8.56 -2.89
C ALA A 144 10.77 -9.72 -2.11
N SER A 145 9.50 -9.56 -1.72
CA SER A 145 8.73 -10.64 -1.10
C SER A 145 8.53 -11.83 -2.05
N LEU A 146 8.24 -11.59 -3.34
CA LEU A 146 8.14 -12.67 -4.34
C LEU A 146 9.49 -13.34 -4.58
N CYS A 147 10.58 -12.58 -4.47
CA CYS A 147 11.94 -13.10 -4.52
C CYS A 147 12.41 -13.74 -3.20
N SER A 148 11.50 -14.02 -2.26
CA SER A 148 11.79 -14.69 -0.99
C SER A 148 12.83 -13.97 -0.12
N PHE A 149 12.93 -12.65 -0.21
CA PHE A 149 13.71 -11.86 0.76
C PHE A 149 12.96 -11.74 2.10
N PRO A 150 13.65 -11.88 3.25
CA PRO A 150 13.00 -11.74 4.54
C PRO A 150 12.54 -10.31 4.79
N ALA A 151 11.41 -10.15 5.46
CA ALA A 151 10.81 -8.83 5.73
C ALA A 151 11.76 -7.85 6.42
N THR A 152 12.63 -8.34 7.33
CA THR A 152 13.64 -7.51 8.00
C THR A 152 14.65 -6.91 7.01
N TRP A 153 15.08 -7.69 6.01
CA TRP A 153 15.98 -7.22 4.97
C TRP A 153 15.26 -6.21 4.06
N ILE A 154 14.01 -6.46 3.70
CA ILE A 154 13.19 -5.53 2.89
C ILE A 154 12.99 -4.20 3.63
N THR A 155 12.72 -4.22 4.94
CA THR A 155 12.62 -3.00 5.75
C THR A 155 13.95 -2.26 5.79
N TYR A 156 15.06 -2.98 5.98
CA TYR A 156 16.39 -2.38 6.00
C TYR A 156 16.77 -1.74 4.66
N THR A 157 16.53 -2.40 3.52
CA THR A 157 16.84 -1.82 2.21
C THR A 157 16.08 -0.53 1.96
N TYR A 158 14.79 -0.49 2.34
CA TYR A 158 13.99 0.73 2.24
C TYR A 158 14.42 1.85 3.21
N SER A 159 15.01 1.51 4.37
CA SER A 159 15.59 2.52 5.26
C SER A 159 16.82 3.22 4.66
N MET A 160 17.48 2.58 3.70
CA MET A 160 18.66 3.11 3.01
C MET A 160 18.34 3.76 1.66
N ARG A 161 17.05 3.84 1.28
CA ARG A 161 16.60 4.21 -0.07
C ARG A 161 17.09 5.57 -0.56
N GLU A 162 17.36 6.49 0.37
CA GLU A 162 17.87 7.84 0.08
C GLU A 162 19.30 7.81 -0.50
N SER A 163 20.01 6.70 -0.35
CA SER A 163 21.40 6.52 -0.84
C SER A 163 21.59 5.32 -1.77
N LYS A 164 20.68 4.33 -1.71
CA LYS A 164 20.75 3.10 -2.50
C LYS A 164 19.35 2.69 -2.92
N SER A 165 19.11 2.54 -4.21
CA SER A 165 17.82 2.05 -4.71
C SER A 165 17.48 0.66 -4.12
N PRO A 166 16.30 0.50 -3.48
CA PRO A 166 15.79 -0.81 -3.09
C PRO A 166 15.68 -1.78 -4.26
N LEU A 167 15.23 -1.34 -5.45
CA LEU A 167 15.09 -2.21 -6.62
C LEU A 167 16.44 -2.77 -7.03
N LYS A 168 17.46 -1.92 -7.13
CA LYS A 168 18.82 -2.34 -7.47
C LYS A 168 19.33 -3.38 -6.48
N ALA A 169 19.17 -3.15 -5.18
CA ALA A 169 19.59 -4.10 -4.15
C ALA A 169 18.87 -5.46 -4.26
N VAL A 170 17.58 -5.46 -4.63
CA VAL A 170 16.82 -6.70 -4.86
C VAL A 170 17.37 -7.42 -6.09
N LEU A 171 17.54 -6.73 -7.21
CA LEU A 171 18.04 -7.34 -8.45
C LEU A 171 19.45 -7.90 -8.28
N GLU A 172 20.37 -7.15 -7.68
CA GLU A 172 21.71 -7.64 -7.31
C GLU A 172 21.64 -8.85 -6.38
N GLY A 173 20.77 -8.80 -5.37
CA GLY A 173 20.58 -9.93 -4.46
C GLY A 173 20.04 -11.19 -5.15
N VAL A 174 19.19 -11.03 -6.18
CA VAL A 174 18.66 -12.15 -6.97
C VAL A 174 19.75 -12.71 -7.89
N THR A 175 20.47 -11.87 -8.63
CA THR A 175 21.53 -12.32 -9.55
C THR A 175 22.69 -12.99 -8.80
N CYS A 176 23.03 -12.52 -7.59
CA CYS A 176 24.03 -13.18 -6.76
C CYS A 176 23.61 -14.57 -6.27
N ARG A 177 22.31 -14.81 -6.02
CA ARG A 177 21.81 -16.11 -5.53
C ARG A 177 21.51 -17.09 -6.66
N HIS A 178 21.05 -16.56 -7.79
CA HIS A 178 20.60 -17.32 -8.94
C HIS A 178 21.05 -16.62 -10.24
N PRO A 179 22.30 -16.84 -10.66
CA PRO A 179 22.83 -16.20 -11.87
C PRO A 179 22.14 -16.68 -13.16
N ASP A 180 21.49 -17.84 -13.12
CA ASP A 180 20.79 -18.43 -14.27
C ASP A 180 19.39 -17.84 -14.51
N LEU A 181 18.90 -16.96 -13.60
CA LEU A 181 17.62 -16.32 -13.79
C LEU A 181 17.67 -15.31 -14.94
N THR A 182 16.62 -15.33 -15.75
CA THR A 182 16.52 -14.49 -16.94
C THR A 182 15.60 -13.30 -16.70
N VAL A 183 15.65 -12.33 -17.63
CA VAL A 183 14.70 -11.22 -17.68
C VAL A 183 13.26 -11.72 -17.79
N GLY A 184 13.03 -12.87 -18.44
CA GLY A 184 11.71 -13.50 -18.50
C GLY A 184 11.15 -13.86 -17.11
N TYR A 185 11.99 -14.33 -16.19
CA TYR A 185 11.56 -14.57 -14.81
C TYR A 185 11.12 -13.27 -14.12
N MET A 186 11.92 -12.21 -14.24
CA MET A 186 11.58 -10.89 -13.69
C MET A 186 10.28 -10.35 -14.28
N ALA A 187 10.08 -10.48 -15.59
CA ALA A 187 8.87 -10.05 -16.26
C ALA A 187 7.62 -10.84 -15.80
N LYS A 188 7.75 -12.15 -15.50
CA LYS A 188 6.70 -12.93 -14.83
C LYS A 188 6.36 -12.36 -13.44
N LEU A 189 7.35 -11.98 -12.64
CA LEU A 189 7.13 -11.37 -11.31
C LEU A 189 6.40 -10.03 -11.42
N LEU A 190 6.82 -9.16 -12.34
CA LEU A 190 6.18 -7.86 -12.59
C LEU A 190 4.74 -8.03 -13.06
N ARG A 191 4.49 -9.03 -13.92
CA ARG A 191 3.14 -9.38 -14.37
C ARG A 191 2.26 -9.87 -13.23
N HIS A 192 2.79 -10.70 -12.34
CA HIS A 192 2.09 -11.14 -11.13
C HIS A 192 1.77 -9.96 -10.18
N MET A 193 2.58 -8.90 -10.23
CA MET A 193 2.32 -7.65 -9.54
C MET A 193 1.44 -6.66 -10.32
N GLU A 194 0.93 -7.04 -11.50
CA GLU A 194 0.16 -6.17 -12.40
C GLU A 194 0.91 -4.89 -12.84
N ARG A 195 2.25 -4.89 -12.76
CA ARG A 195 3.13 -3.76 -13.15
C ARG A 195 3.47 -3.82 -14.64
N ASN A 196 2.45 -3.67 -15.48
CA ASN A 196 2.61 -3.69 -16.94
C ASN A 196 3.44 -2.51 -17.48
N ASP A 197 3.44 -1.39 -16.77
CA ASP A 197 4.31 -0.23 -17.01
C ASP A 197 5.80 -0.61 -16.92
N ALA A 198 6.19 -1.35 -15.89
CA ALA A 198 7.57 -1.83 -15.74
C ALA A 198 7.94 -2.90 -16.79
N ILE A 199 6.98 -3.73 -17.21
CA ILE A 199 7.21 -4.70 -18.30
C ILE A 199 7.49 -3.97 -19.63
N ALA A 200 6.83 -2.84 -19.88
CA ALA A 200 7.09 -2.04 -21.07
C ALA A 200 8.53 -1.49 -21.08
N VAL A 201 9.07 -1.08 -19.93
CA VAL A 201 10.47 -0.64 -19.81
C VAL A 201 11.45 -1.76 -20.15
N LEU A 202 11.16 -3.01 -19.75
CA LEU A 202 12.01 -4.17 -20.10
C LEU A 202 12.12 -4.42 -21.61
N ARG A 203 11.17 -3.94 -22.43
CA ARG A 203 11.25 -4.08 -23.90
C ARG A 203 12.41 -3.29 -24.50
N LYS A 204 12.77 -2.17 -23.88
CA LYS A 204 13.85 -1.29 -24.36
C LYS A 204 15.20 -1.99 -24.39
N LEU A 205 15.38 -3.03 -23.57
CA LEU A 205 16.60 -3.83 -23.54
C LEU A 205 16.92 -4.49 -24.89
N GLY A 206 15.91 -4.84 -25.69
CA GLY A 206 16.14 -5.40 -27.03
C GLY A 206 16.29 -4.35 -28.14
N GLU A 207 15.94 -3.10 -27.87
CA GLU A 207 16.15 -1.99 -28.80
C GLU A 207 17.64 -1.58 -28.82
N ASP A 208 18.30 -1.67 -27.66
CA ASP A 208 19.74 -1.39 -27.52
C ASP A 208 20.63 -2.45 -28.20
N VAL A 209 20.16 -3.70 -28.27
CA VAL A 209 20.88 -4.81 -28.94
C VAL A 209 20.84 -4.68 -30.47
N MET A 210 19.97 -3.85 -31.05
CA MET A 210 19.90 -3.62 -32.50
C MET A 210 20.74 -2.42 -32.99
N ILE A 211 21.48 -1.75 -32.12
CA ILE A 211 22.43 -0.68 -32.49
C ILE A 211 23.87 -1.21 -32.35
N VAL A 212 24.19 -2.35 -32.99
CA VAL A 212 25.57 -2.80 -33.23
C VAL A 212 25.66 -3.49 -34.58
#